data_AF-A0A7X2S8F0-F1
#
_entry.id   AF-A0A7X2S8F0-F1
#
_cell.length_a   1.000
_cell.length_b   1.000
_cell.length_c   1.000
_cell.angle_alpha   90.00
_cell.angle_beta   90.00
_cell.angle_gamma   90.00
#
_symmetry.space_group_name_H-M   'P 1'
#
loop_
_entity.id
_entity.type
_entity.pdbx_description
1 polymer ?
#
loop_
_entity_poly.entity_id
_entity_poly.type
_entity_poly.pdbx_seq_one_letter_code
_entity_poly.pdbx_strand_id
1 'polypeptide(L)'
;MTLDALSVVFSIVMLPIALILTCIPYLTRKTESFGVSIPEMVYDMESIQMIRKRYVRSMLLVTVFSVGGFLWAGTMLTPNEETLSMGFAAFTLLTIIISFGVYLKFHIKMKRIKKEANWTHDRTQKVLVRTDFREQQLTWSNAWYAIPFVITLLTALLTALFYDRLPDVLPMKVNFAGEVTQSVEKSYRTVFILPIMQSYLILLFIFINTIIAKAKQQLNAEDPEKSYKQVTLFRRRWSLFLLFTSTLLTMMFSFIQWSYFQPANQHLVTIVSLVFSGIIMSAAIALSFSTGQGGSRIQTGGSRPSADSINRDDDIHWKLGQIYYNPNDQALFLEKRFGIGWTVNFARPAAWLFVIGIIATAAGIPILLML
;
A
#
# COMPACT_ATOMS: atom_id res chain seq x y z
N MET A 1 -22.28 -16.37 9.52
CA MET A 1 -22.33 -15.00 10.08
C MET A 1 -23.58 -14.32 9.52
N THR A 2 -24.34 -13.52 10.27
CA THR A 2 -25.51 -12.84 9.71
C THR A 2 -25.08 -11.75 8.72
N LEU A 3 -25.95 -11.37 7.78
CA LEU A 3 -25.68 -10.30 6.81
C LEU A 3 -25.40 -8.95 7.49
N ASP A 4 -26.08 -8.67 8.60
CA ASP A 4 -25.82 -7.48 9.43
C ASP A 4 -24.42 -7.51 10.02
N ALA A 5 -24.00 -8.64 10.59
CA ALA A 5 -22.65 -8.80 11.11
C ALA A 5 -21.60 -8.67 10.01
N LEU A 6 -21.88 -9.17 8.79
CA LEU A 6 -21.00 -9.01 7.63
C LEU A 6 -20.90 -7.56 7.17
N SER A 7 -22.01 -6.83 7.16
CA SER A 7 -22.03 -5.39 6.87
C SER A 7 -21.19 -4.59 7.86
N VAL A 8 -21.23 -4.97 9.15
CA VAL A 8 -20.38 -4.38 10.19
C VAL A 8 -18.90 -4.72 9.97
N VAL A 9 -18.57 -5.97 9.67
CA VAL A 9 -17.18 -6.39 9.39
C VAL A 9 -16.60 -5.61 8.20
N PHE A 10 -17.34 -5.52 7.09
CA PHE A 10 -16.91 -4.74 5.92
C PHE A 10 -16.73 -3.26 6.27
N SER A 11 -17.63 -2.68 7.05
CA SER A 11 -17.49 -1.31 7.54
C SER A 11 -16.21 -1.11 8.36
N ILE A 12 -15.89 -2.04 9.25
CA ILE A 12 -14.65 -2.02 10.04
C ILE A 12 -13.42 -2.07 9.12
N VAL A 13 -13.45 -2.88 8.05
CA VAL A 13 -12.36 -2.97 7.06
C VAL A 13 -12.18 -1.67 6.26
N MET A 14 -13.23 -0.87 6.06
CA MET A 14 -13.10 0.44 5.40
C MET A 14 -12.40 1.49 6.28
N LEU A 15 -12.53 1.41 7.61
CA LEU A 15 -12.01 2.43 8.53
C LEU A 15 -10.49 2.64 8.41
N PRO A 16 -9.65 1.60 8.32
CA PRO A 16 -8.22 1.72 8.01
C PRO A 16 -7.90 2.51 6.74
N ILE A 17 -8.64 2.26 5.65
CA ILE A 17 -8.46 2.97 4.38
C ILE A 17 -8.80 4.45 4.57
N ALA A 18 -9.95 4.73 5.19
CA ALA A 18 -10.41 6.08 5.49
C ALA A 18 -9.44 6.84 6.41
N LEU A 19 -8.91 6.17 7.43
CA LEU A 19 -7.92 6.71 8.36
C LEU A 19 -6.65 7.14 7.61
N ILE A 20 -6.09 6.24 6.79
CA ILE A 20 -4.89 6.53 6.02
C ILE A 20 -5.14 7.71 5.09
N LEU A 21 -6.21 7.68 4.28
CA LEU A 21 -6.57 8.76 3.35
C LEU A 21 -6.71 10.11 4.07
N THR A 22 -7.37 10.13 5.22
CA THR A 22 -7.57 11.33 6.04
C THR A 22 -6.24 11.89 6.57
N CYS A 23 -5.31 11.02 6.96
CA CYS A 23 -4.04 11.40 7.56
C CYS A 23 -2.90 11.65 6.57
N ILE A 24 -3.07 11.36 5.26
CA ILE A 24 -2.00 11.53 4.26
C ILE A 24 -1.25 12.88 4.35
N PRO A 25 -1.91 14.05 4.49
CA PRO A 25 -1.21 15.33 4.58
C PRO A 25 -0.25 15.48 5.77
N TYR A 26 -0.42 14.67 6.81
CA TYR A 26 0.46 14.64 8.00
C TYR A 26 1.47 13.49 7.96
N LEU A 27 1.27 12.53 7.07
CA LEU A 27 2.18 11.42 6.80
C LEU A 27 3.17 11.75 5.68
N THR A 28 2.81 12.69 4.81
CA THR A 28 3.68 13.21 3.74
C THR A 28 4.81 14.06 4.34
N ARG A 29 5.92 14.22 3.60
CA ARG A 29 7.07 15.06 3.99
C ARG A 29 6.64 16.50 4.25
N LYS A 30 7.30 17.20 5.17
CA LYS A 30 7.00 18.61 5.48
C LYS A 30 7.29 19.58 4.34
N THR A 31 8.17 19.18 3.42
CA THR A 31 8.49 19.94 2.20
C THR A 31 7.43 19.80 1.11
N GLU A 32 6.33 19.10 1.39
CA GLU A 32 5.26 18.81 0.43
C GLU A 32 3.90 19.02 1.08
N SER A 33 3.03 19.79 0.43
CA SER A 33 1.66 20.04 0.89
C SER A 33 0.68 19.80 -0.23
N PHE A 34 -0.18 18.77 -0.09
CA PHE A 34 -1.15 18.38 -1.12
C PHE A 34 -0.54 18.21 -2.52
N GLY A 35 0.66 17.62 -2.62
CA GLY A 35 1.34 17.41 -3.90
C GLY A 35 1.97 18.67 -4.52
N VAL A 36 2.22 19.69 -3.71
CA VAL A 36 2.90 20.95 -4.08
C VAL A 36 4.14 21.12 -3.20
N SER A 37 5.31 21.37 -3.81
CA SER A 37 6.56 21.60 -3.06
C SER A 37 6.48 22.92 -2.32
N ILE A 38 6.83 22.88 -1.03
CA ILE A 38 6.93 24.05 -0.16
C ILE A 38 8.24 24.00 0.65
N PRO A 39 8.82 25.15 1.03
CA PRO A 39 9.90 25.17 2.01
C PRO A 39 9.44 24.61 3.37
N GLU A 40 10.31 23.94 4.11
CA GLU A 40 9.92 23.26 5.35
C GLU A 40 9.35 24.24 6.40
N MET A 41 9.90 25.46 6.47
CA MET A 41 9.43 26.52 7.37
C MET A 41 7.97 26.96 7.12
N VAL A 42 7.46 26.80 5.90
CA VAL A 42 6.08 27.17 5.54
C VAL A 42 5.08 26.14 6.07
N TYR A 43 5.52 24.90 6.30
CA TYR A 43 4.64 23.80 6.70
C TYR A 43 3.89 24.08 8.01
N ASP A 44 4.58 24.72 8.96
CA ASP A 44 4.07 24.98 10.31
C ASP A 44 3.33 26.33 10.42
N MET A 45 3.24 27.13 9.34
CA MET A 45 2.44 28.36 9.32
C MET A 45 0.95 28.08 9.56
N GLU A 46 0.30 28.92 10.37
CA GLU A 46 -1.10 28.75 10.76
C GLU A 46 -2.06 28.67 9.56
N SER A 47 -1.81 29.48 8.53
CA SER A 47 -2.59 29.49 7.27
C SER A 47 -2.59 28.13 6.58
N ILE A 48 -1.46 27.43 6.55
CA ILE A 48 -1.31 26.10 5.93
C ILE A 48 -1.85 25.01 6.84
N GLN A 49 -1.66 25.12 8.17
CA GLN A 49 -2.26 24.20 9.14
C GLN A 49 -3.80 24.19 9.03
N MET A 50 -4.43 25.37 8.88
CA MET A 50 -5.88 25.48 8.70
C MET A 50 -6.37 24.74 7.46
N ILE A 51 -5.59 24.74 6.36
CA ILE A 51 -5.92 24.01 5.14
C ILE A 51 -5.92 22.50 5.42
N ARG A 52 -4.90 21.98 6.12
CA ARG A 52 -4.85 20.55 6.51
C ARG A 52 -5.99 20.16 7.44
N LYS A 53 -6.33 21.01 8.43
CA LYS A 53 -7.47 20.77 9.33
C LYS A 53 -8.81 20.73 8.57
N ARG A 54 -9.01 21.63 7.60
CA ARG A 54 -10.21 21.62 6.75
C ARG A 54 -10.29 20.37 5.88
N TYR A 55 -9.17 19.90 5.32
CA TYR A 55 -9.11 18.65 4.57
C TYR A 55 -9.54 17.47 5.44
N VAL A 56 -8.98 17.35 6.65
CA VAL A 56 -9.36 16.28 7.60
C VAL A 56 -10.86 16.28 7.88
N ARG A 57 -11.46 17.46 8.15
CA ARG A 57 -12.91 17.56 8.36
C ARG A 57 -13.70 17.10 7.13
N SER A 58 -13.30 17.49 5.92
CA SER A 58 -13.93 17.02 4.69
C SER A 58 -13.82 15.50 4.52
N MET A 59 -12.66 14.92 4.81
CA MET A 59 -12.43 13.47 4.72
C MET A 59 -13.21 12.68 5.77
N LEU A 60 -13.34 13.21 6.99
CA LEU A 60 -14.19 12.62 8.03
C LEU A 60 -15.66 12.60 7.59
N LEU A 61 -16.16 13.68 6.98
CA LEU A 61 -17.51 13.68 6.41
C LEU A 61 -17.67 12.62 5.32
N VAL A 62 -16.72 12.53 4.38
CA VAL A 62 -16.74 11.48 3.34
C VAL A 62 -16.77 10.08 3.96
N THR A 63 -16.01 9.87 5.02
CA THR A 63 -15.97 8.58 5.75
C THR A 63 -17.31 8.27 6.40
N VAL A 64 -17.90 9.23 7.12
CA VAL A 64 -19.20 9.06 7.78
C VAL A 64 -20.29 8.76 6.76
N PHE A 65 -20.35 9.48 5.64
CA PHE A 65 -21.35 9.23 4.61
C PHE A 65 -21.11 7.90 3.87
N SER A 66 -19.85 7.52 3.62
CA SER A 66 -19.55 6.25 2.96
C SER A 66 -19.89 5.05 3.84
N VAL A 67 -19.41 5.04 5.09
CA VAL A 67 -19.64 3.94 6.04
C VAL A 67 -21.12 3.91 6.46
N GLY A 68 -21.69 5.06 6.80
CA GLY A 68 -23.10 5.16 7.18
C GLY A 68 -24.04 4.79 6.03
N GLY A 69 -23.73 5.22 4.80
CA GLY A 69 -24.48 4.85 3.61
C GLY A 69 -24.39 3.36 3.29
N PHE A 70 -23.21 2.77 3.44
CA PHE A 70 -23.02 1.33 3.26
C PHE A 70 -23.77 0.50 4.32
N LEU A 71 -23.69 0.86 5.60
CA LEU A 71 -24.44 0.21 6.68
C LEU A 71 -25.95 0.34 6.48
N TRP A 72 -26.41 1.54 6.15
CA TRP A 72 -27.82 1.78 5.86
C TRP A 72 -28.30 0.91 4.70
N ALA A 73 -27.55 0.87 3.59
CA ALA A 73 -27.88 0.03 2.44
C ALA A 73 -27.87 -1.47 2.81
N GLY A 74 -26.90 -1.92 3.60
CA GLY A 74 -26.79 -3.30 4.06
C GLY A 74 -27.98 -3.76 4.90
N THR A 75 -28.55 -2.88 5.72
CA THR A 75 -29.72 -3.19 6.57
C THR A 75 -31.05 -3.04 5.84
N MET A 76 -31.20 -2.05 4.95
CA MET A 76 -32.50 -1.71 4.35
C MET A 76 -32.80 -2.47 3.06
N LEU A 77 -31.79 -2.87 2.30
CA LEU A 77 -31.97 -3.48 0.97
C LEU A 77 -32.03 -5.01 1.00
N THR A 78 -32.01 -5.63 2.20
CA THR A 78 -31.93 -7.09 2.42
C THR A 78 -31.05 -7.82 1.38
N PRO A 79 -29.78 -7.42 1.22
CA PRO A 79 -28.92 -7.96 0.18
C PRO A 79 -28.52 -9.40 0.51
N ASN A 80 -28.38 -10.27 -0.50
CA ASN A 80 -27.61 -11.50 -0.33
C ASN A 80 -26.10 -11.18 -0.18
N GLU A 81 -25.28 -12.16 0.22
CA GLU A 81 -23.84 -11.92 0.45
C GLU A 81 -23.11 -11.39 -0.80
N GLU A 82 -23.54 -11.82 -1.99
CA GLU A 82 -22.96 -11.37 -3.26
C GLU A 82 -23.24 -9.90 -3.53
N THR A 83 -24.51 -9.48 -3.38
CA THR A 83 -24.92 -8.08 -3.53
C THR A 83 -24.25 -7.20 -2.50
N LEU A 84 -24.09 -7.68 -1.26
CA LEU A 84 -23.36 -6.96 -0.22
C LEU A 84 -21.87 -6.80 -0.57
N SER A 85 -21.23 -7.83 -1.12
CA SER A 85 -19.84 -7.79 -1.56
C SER A 85 -19.62 -6.85 -2.74
N MET A 86 -20.53 -6.85 -3.72
CA MET A 86 -20.53 -5.88 -4.82
C MET A 86 -20.76 -4.45 -4.31
N GLY A 87 -21.70 -4.27 -3.39
CA GLY A 87 -21.97 -3.00 -2.72
C GLY A 87 -20.72 -2.49 -1.99
N PHE A 88 -20.04 -3.35 -1.24
CA PHE A 88 -18.79 -2.99 -0.56
C PHE A 88 -17.71 -2.52 -1.53
N ALA A 89 -17.53 -3.24 -2.65
CA ALA A 89 -16.58 -2.84 -3.69
C ALA A 89 -16.96 -1.48 -4.31
N ALA A 90 -18.24 -1.28 -4.63
CA ALA A 90 -18.75 -0.04 -5.21
C ALA A 90 -18.61 1.16 -4.26
N PHE A 91 -18.99 1.01 -2.98
CA PHE A 91 -18.83 2.04 -1.95
C PHE A 91 -17.35 2.36 -1.72
N THR A 92 -16.49 1.34 -1.64
CA THR A 92 -15.04 1.56 -1.50
C THR A 92 -14.47 2.35 -2.68
N LEU A 93 -14.84 1.99 -3.91
CA LEU A 93 -14.42 2.71 -5.11
C LEU A 93 -14.93 4.17 -5.09
N LEU A 94 -16.21 4.36 -4.73
CA LEU A 94 -16.80 5.70 -4.61
C LEU A 94 -16.08 6.54 -3.55
N THR A 95 -15.78 5.97 -2.38
CA THR A 95 -14.99 6.63 -1.33
C THR A 95 -13.63 7.08 -1.87
N ILE A 96 -12.92 6.23 -2.62
CA ILE A 96 -11.62 6.57 -3.21
C ILE A 96 -11.77 7.73 -4.22
N ILE A 97 -12.77 7.68 -5.11
CA ILE A 97 -13.03 8.72 -6.11
C ILE A 97 -13.36 10.06 -5.44
N ILE A 98 -14.28 10.07 -4.48
CA ILE A 98 -14.66 11.29 -3.74
C ILE A 98 -13.45 11.82 -2.95
N SER A 99 -12.69 10.95 -2.31
CA SER A 99 -11.47 11.33 -1.57
C SER A 99 -10.43 11.98 -2.48
N PHE A 100 -10.27 11.48 -3.70
CA PHE A 100 -9.40 12.09 -4.70
C PHE A 100 -9.93 13.46 -5.15
N GLY A 101 -11.24 13.61 -5.35
CA GLY A 101 -11.87 14.90 -5.64
C GLY A 101 -11.67 15.94 -4.52
N VAL A 102 -11.83 15.52 -3.26
CA VAL A 102 -11.51 16.36 -2.09
C VAL A 102 -10.03 16.74 -2.12
N TYR A 103 -9.11 15.79 -2.27
CA TYR A 103 -7.68 16.08 -2.41
C TYR A 103 -7.40 17.11 -3.51
N LEU A 104 -7.99 16.95 -4.70
CA LEU A 104 -7.74 17.82 -5.84
C LEU A 104 -8.16 19.28 -5.56
N LYS A 105 -9.29 19.48 -4.86
CA LYS A 105 -9.72 20.81 -4.40
C LYS A 105 -8.62 21.48 -3.55
N PHE A 106 -8.02 20.73 -2.63
CA PHE A 106 -6.96 21.25 -1.75
C PHE A 106 -5.61 21.41 -2.49
N HIS A 107 -5.28 20.52 -3.43
CA HIS A 107 -4.13 20.66 -4.32
C HIS A 107 -4.19 21.96 -5.14
N ILE A 108 -5.32 22.23 -5.80
CA ILE A 108 -5.52 23.46 -6.59
C ILE A 108 -5.40 24.70 -5.70
N LYS A 109 -5.99 24.67 -4.51
CA LYS A 109 -5.88 25.76 -3.54
C LYS A 109 -4.42 25.99 -3.12
N MET A 110 -3.67 24.93 -2.83
CA MET A 110 -2.26 25.03 -2.44
C MET A 110 -1.40 25.59 -3.58
N LYS A 111 -1.66 25.18 -4.82
CA LYS A 111 -0.97 25.70 -6.01
C LYS A 111 -1.20 27.22 -6.19
N ARG A 112 -2.43 27.70 -5.94
CA ARG A 112 -2.75 29.14 -5.99
C ARG A 112 -1.97 29.91 -4.93
N ILE A 113 -1.97 29.44 -3.68
CA ILE A 113 -1.23 30.07 -2.59
C ILE A 113 0.26 30.12 -2.90
N LYS A 114 0.86 29.03 -3.40
CA LYS A 114 2.27 29.01 -3.81
C LYS A 114 2.57 30.02 -4.91
N LYS A 115 1.66 30.25 -5.86
CA LYS A 115 1.85 31.24 -6.93
C LYS A 115 1.78 32.67 -6.41
N GLU A 116 0.91 32.94 -5.44
CA GLU A 116 0.77 34.25 -4.80
C GLU A 116 1.90 34.53 -3.81
N ALA A 117 2.51 33.48 -3.27
CA ALA A 117 3.56 33.57 -2.29
C ALA A 117 4.95 33.53 -2.92
N ASN A 118 5.75 34.56 -2.69
CA ASN A 118 7.15 34.65 -3.14
C ASN A 118 8.11 33.81 -2.27
N TRP A 119 7.73 32.59 -1.87
CA TRP A 119 8.51 31.75 -0.95
C TRP A 119 9.87 31.30 -1.51
N THR A 120 10.08 31.40 -2.82
CA THR A 120 11.29 30.91 -3.53
C THR A 120 12.19 32.02 -4.05
N HIS A 121 11.83 33.30 -3.87
CA HIS A 121 12.42 34.40 -4.63
C HIS A 121 13.89 34.68 -4.30
N ASP A 122 14.36 34.31 -3.09
CA ASP A 122 15.73 34.61 -2.63
C ASP A 122 16.51 33.36 -2.16
N ARG A 123 16.16 32.16 -2.63
CA ARG A 123 16.80 30.91 -2.17
C ARG A 123 17.38 30.06 -3.29
N THR A 124 18.53 29.45 -2.99
CA THR A 124 19.21 28.60 -3.97
C THR A 124 18.51 27.24 -4.03
N GLN A 125 17.89 26.93 -5.16
CA GLN A 125 17.34 25.61 -5.42
C GLN A 125 18.48 24.62 -5.70
N LYS A 126 18.57 23.56 -4.90
CA LYS A 126 19.61 22.53 -5.06
C LYS A 126 18.99 21.14 -5.20
N VAL A 127 19.61 20.32 -6.04
CA VAL A 127 19.39 18.87 -6.08
C VAL A 127 20.66 18.23 -5.56
N LEU A 128 20.58 17.56 -4.41
CA LEU A 128 21.71 16.81 -3.91
C LEU A 128 21.66 15.37 -4.43
N VAL A 129 22.73 14.95 -5.08
CA VAL A 129 22.96 13.56 -5.47
C VAL A 129 24.21 13.08 -4.78
N ARG A 130 24.07 12.07 -3.93
CA ARG A 130 25.19 11.37 -3.30
C ARG A 130 25.59 10.17 -4.14
N THR A 131 26.88 10.05 -4.47
CA THR A 131 27.42 9.02 -5.36
C THR A 131 27.89 7.77 -4.59
N ASP A 132 28.18 7.88 -3.30
CA ASP A 132 28.53 6.82 -2.35
C ASP A 132 27.34 5.89 -2.00
N PHE A 133 26.19 6.14 -2.61
CA PHE A 133 24.95 5.43 -2.33
C PHE A 133 24.91 3.98 -2.82
N ARG A 134 25.66 3.66 -3.89
CA ARG A 134 25.71 2.29 -4.44
C ARG A 134 26.37 1.28 -3.49
N GLU A 135 27.15 1.77 -2.52
CA GLU A 135 27.94 0.93 -1.62
C GLU A 135 27.18 0.57 -0.33
N GLN A 136 26.03 1.20 -0.04
CA GLN A 136 25.29 0.98 1.21
C GLN A 136 24.10 0.03 1.06
N GLN A 137 23.87 -0.79 2.08
CA GLN A 137 22.71 -1.68 2.18
C GLN A 137 21.47 -0.92 2.66
N LEU A 138 20.58 -0.60 1.72
CA LEU A 138 19.38 0.24 1.92
C LEU A 138 18.14 -0.56 2.32
N THR A 139 18.17 -1.85 2.05
CA THR A 139 17.11 -2.80 2.34
C THR A 139 17.72 -4.05 2.98
N TRP A 140 16.89 -4.85 3.61
CA TRP A 140 17.29 -6.20 4.01
C TRP A 140 17.53 -7.04 2.76
N SER A 141 18.53 -7.91 2.84
CA SER A 141 18.89 -8.81 1.73
C SER A 141 17.69 -9.66 1.32
N ASN A 142 17.52 -9.85 0.00
CA ASN A 142 16.50 -10.74 -0.54
C ASN A 142 16.71 -12.20 -0.08
N ALA A 143 17.89 -12.58 0.41
CA ALA A 143 18.15 -13.90 0.96
C ALA A 143 17.22 -14.27 2.13
N TRP A 144 16.72 -13.29 2.89
CA TRP A 144 15.79 -13.54 3.99
C TRP A 144 14.42 -14.08 3.54
N TYR A 145 14.06 -13.89 2.26
CA TYR A 145 12.87 -14.53 1.68
C TYR A 145 13.01 -16.06 1.56
N ALA A 146 14.18 -16.63 1.88
CA ALA A 146 14.30 -18.07 2.12
C ALA A 146 13.32 -18.57 3.19
N ILE A 147 12.98 -17.75 4.20
CA ILE A 147 12.03 -18.13 5.25
C ILE A 147 10.64 -18.44 4.66
N PRO A 148 9.92 -17.51 4.01
CA PRO A 148 8.65 -17.82 3.38
C PRO A 148 8.78 -18.87 2.26
N PHE A 149 9.92 -18.91 1.55
CA PHE A 149 10.15 -19.92 0.51
C PHE A 149 10.20 -21.35 1.07
N VAL A 150 10.85 -21.55 2.22
CA VAL A 150 10.85 -22.85 2.92
C VAL A 150 9.44 -23.23 3.36
N ILE A 151 8.65 -22.28 3.87
CA ILE A 151 7.24 -22.52 4.24
C ILE A 151 6.43 -22.98 3.01
N THR A 152 6.61 -22.31 1.87
CA THR A 152 5.96 -22.69 0.61
C THR A 152 6.41 -24.06 0.11
N LEU A 153 7.70 -24.37 0.18
CA LEU A 153 8.24 -25.67 -0.20
C LEU A 153 7.68 -26.78 0.67
N LEU A 154 7.61 -26.57 1.99
CA LEU A 154 6.97 -27.51 2.92
C LEU A 154 5.49 -27.69 2.60
N THR A 155 4.78 -26.60 2.29
CA THR A 155 3.37 -26.66 1.91
C THR A 155 3.16 -27.48 0.63
N ALA A 156 3.99 -27.24 -0.39
CA ALA A 156 3.96 -28.00 -1.64
C ALA A 156 4.33 -29.48 -1.43
N LEU A 157 5.36 -29.76 -0.63
CA LEU A 157 5.82 -31.11 -0.31
C LEU A 157 4.74 -31.90 0.43
N LEU A 158 4.18 -31.34 1.50
CA LEU A 158 3.09 -31.98 2.25
C LEU A 158 1.87 -32.22 1.37
N THR A 159 1.54 -31.25 0.51
CA THR A 159 0.47 -31.40 -0.48
C THR A 159 0.73 -32.56 -1.45
N ALA A 160 1.97 -32.70 -1.92
CA ALA A 160 2.35 -33.80 -2.81
C ALA A 160 2.30 -35.17 -2.09
N LEU A 161 2.86 -35.25 -0.89
CA LEU A 161 2.93 -36.49 -0.10
C LEU A 161 1.57 -36.99 0.35
N PHE A 162 0.64 -36.07 0.64
CA PHE A 162 -0.72 -36.39 1.07
C PHE A 162 -1.76 -36.18 -0.03
N TYR A 163 -1.33 -36.13 -1.30
CA TYR A 163 -2.21 -35.90 -2.44
C TYR A 163 -3.39 -36.88 -2.47
N ASP A 164 -3.14 -38.16 -2.22
CA ASP A 164 -4.17 -39.20 -2.25
C ASP A 164 -5.21 -39.06 -1.13
N ARG A 165 -4.88 -38.38 -0.03
CA ARG A 165 -5.80 -38.13 1.09
C ARG A 165 -6.67 -36.89 0.90
N LEU A 166 -6.40 -36.07 -0.11
CA LEU A 166 -7.23 -34.92 -0.43
C LEU A 166 -8.57 -35.36 -1.01
N PRO A 167 -9.68 -34.70 -0.64
CA PRO A 167 -11.00 -34.96 -1.25
C PRO A 167 -10.97 -34.81 -2.77
N ASP A 168 -11.76 -35.62 -3.48
CA ASP A 168 -11.89 -35.54 -4.95
C ASP A 168 -12.52 -34.21 -5.43
N VAL A 169 -13.18 -33.51 -4.52
CA VAL A 169 -13.81 -32.20 -4.75
C VAL A 169 -13.29 -31.21 -3.72
N LEU A 170 -12.65 -30.15 -4.18
CA LEU A 170 -12.01 -29.14 -3.34
C LEU A 170 -12.90 -27.90 -3.19
N PRO A 171 -13.04 -27.33 -1.98
CA PRO A 171 -13.76 -26.09 -1.78
C PRO A 171 -12.90 -24.89 -2.21
N MET A 172 -13.21 -24.31 -3.36
CA MET A 172 -12.46 -23.16 -3.91
C MET A 172 -13.00 -21.82 -3.42
N LYS A 173 -14.32 -21.73 -3.19
CA LYS A 173 -14.96 -20.52 -2.64
C LYS A 173 -15.82 -20.91 -1.45
N VAL A 174 -15.61 -20.19 -0.35
CA VAL A 174 -16.34 -20.37 0.90
C VAL A 174 -16.91 -19.04 1.34
N ASN A 175 -18.17 -19.05 1.75
CA ASN A 175 -18.83 -17.85 2.27
C ASN A 175 -18.41 -17.55 3.71
N PHE A 176 -18.88 -16.44 4.29
CA PHE A 176 -18.53 -16.09 5.68
C PHE A 176 -19.20 -16.98 6.72
N ALA A 177 -20.18 -17.78 6.32
CA ALA A 177 -20.75 -18.85 7.13
C ALA A 177 -19.95 -20.16 7.04
N GLY A 178 -18.80 -20.20 6.34
CA GLY A 178 -18.00 -21.42 6.23
C GLY A 178 -18.56 -22.46 5.26
N GLU A 179 -19.62 -22.12 4.54
CA GLU A 179 -20.26 -23.00 3.56
C GLU A 179 -19.58 -22.88 2.20
N VAL A 180 -19.42 -24.01 1.52
CA VAL A 180 -18.78 -24.09 0.21
C VAL A 180 -19.76 -23.59 -0.85
N THR A 181 -19.43 -22.48 -1.51
CA THR A 181 -20.25 -21.88 -2.57
C THR A 181 -19.77 -22.26 -3.97
N GLN A 182 -18.50 -22.61 -4.11
CA GLN A 182 -17.94 -23.12 -5.35
C GLN A 182 -16.92 -24.20 -5.04
N SER A 183 -17.08 -25.33 -5.71
CA SER A 183 -16.17 -26.47 -5.63
C SER A 183 -15.61 -26.80 -7.00
N VAL A 184 -14.42 -27.41 -7.02
CA VAL A 184 -13.73 -27.79 -8.25
C VAL A 184 -13.14 -29.19 -8.07
N GLU A 185 -13.11 -29.97 -9.15
CA GLU A 185 -12.52 -31.30 -9.16
C GLU A 185 -11.01 -31.27 -8.84
N LYS A 186 -10.57 -32.31 -8.15
CA LYS A 186 -9.19 -32.54 -7.80
C LYS A 186 -8.36 -32.81 -9.04
N SER A 187 -7.33 -31.99 -9.22
CA SER A 187 -6.28 -32.18 -10.22
C SER A 187 -4.97 -31.65 -9.65
N TYR A 188 -3.84 -31.98 -10.27
CA TYR A 188 -2.57 -31.38 -9.88
C TYR A 188 -2.58 -29.84 -9.99
N ARG A 189 -3.33 -29.26 -10.93
CA ARG A 189 -3.40 -27.80 -11.06
C ARG A 189 -4.16 -27.17 -9.90
N THR A 190 -5.32 -27.74 -9.57
CA THR A 190 -6.23 -27.19 -8.56
C THR A 190 -5.67 -27.36 -7.16
N VAL A 191 -5.04 -28.51 -6.87
CA VAL A 191 -4.42 -28.79 -5.57
C VAL A 191 -3.21 -27.89 -5.27
N PHE A 192 -2.41 -27.54 -6.28
CA PHE A 192 -1.20 -26.73 -6.11
C PHE A 192 -1.42 -25.22 -6.27
N ILE A 193 -2.68 -24.76 -6.42
CA ILE A 193 -2.99 -23.34 -6.61
C ILE A 193 -2.45 -22.47 -5.46
N LEU A 194 -2.61 -22.89 -4.20
CA LEU A 194 -2.14 -22.11 -3.05
C LEU A 194 -0.60 -22.08 -2.97
N PRO A 195 0.14 -23.20 -3.08
CA PRO A 195 1.61 -23.15 -3.19
C PRO A 195 2.14 -22.30 -4.35
N ILE A 196 1.47 -22.34 -5.52
CA ILE A 196 1.84 -21.49 -6.66
C ILE A 196 1.61 -20.02 -6.33
N MET A 197 0.47 -19.68 -5.70
CA MET A 197 0.16 -18.32 -5.27
C MET A 197 1.13 -17.83 -4.19
N GLN A 198 1.55 -18.68 -3.25
CA GLN A 198 2.58 -18.34 -2.27
C GLN A 198 3.91 -18.00 -2.97
N SER A 199 4.32 -18.83 -3.95
CA SER A 199 5.55 -18.61 -4.73
C SER A 199 5.47 -17.28 -5.50
N TYR A 200 4.35 -17.02 -6.17
CA TYR A 200 4.09 -15.76 -6.86
C TYR A 200 4.21 -14.55 -5.91
N LEU A 201 3.58 -14.61 -4.73
CA LEU A 201 3.65 -13.52 -3.75
C LEU A 201 5.08 -13.30 -3.25
N ILE A 202 5.83 -14.37 -2.95
CA ILE A 202 7.25 -14.25 -2.54
C ILE A 202 8.06 -13.54 -3.62
N LEU A 203 7.94 -13.96 -4.88
CA LEU A 203 8.64 -13.34 -6.00
C LEU A 203 8.24 -11.87 -6.17
N LEU A 204 6.96 -11.54 -6.01
CA LEU A 204 6.46 -10.18 -6.03
C LEU A 204 7.08 -9.34 -4.89
N PHE A 205 7.15 -9.87 -3.66
CA PHE A 205 7.76 -9.15 -2.53
C PHE A 205 9.28 -8.96 -2.70
N ILE A 206 10.01 -9.97 -3.20
CA ILE A 206 11.43 -9.85 -3.57
C ILE A 206 11.61 -8.75 -4.62
N PHE A 207 10.74 -8.73 -5.63
CA PHE A 207 10.77 -7.74 -6.68
C PHE A 207 10.49 -6.32 -6.15
N ILE A 208 9.48 -6.15 -5.30
CA ILE A 208 9.18 -4.85 -4.65
C ILE A 208 10.34 -4.44 -3.74
N ASN A 209 10.92 -5.35 -2.95
CA ASN A 209 12.08 -5.04 -2.11
C ASN A 209 13.28 -4.56 -2.95
N THR A 210 13.45 -5.14 -4.14
CA THR A 210 14.48 -4.72 -5.11
C THR A 210 14.17 -3.34 -5.70
N ILE A 211 12.90 -3.02 -5.97
CA ILE A 211 12.48 -1.67 -6.36
C ILE A 211 12.81 -0.68 -5.25
N ILE A 212 12.47 -0.99 -3.99
CA ILE A 212 12.76 -0.12 -2.84
C ILE A 212 14.25 0.13 -2.70
N ALA A 213 15.09 -0.87 -2.97
CA ALA A 213 16.54 -0.70 -2.95
C ALA A 213 17.03 0.26 -4.07
N LYS A 214 16.49 0.11 -5.29
CA LYS A 214 16.97 0.80 -6.50
C LYS A 214 16.24 2.11 -6.84
N ALA A 215 15.11 2.41 -6.20
CA ALA A 215 14.31 3.58 -6.53
C ALA A 215 15.09 4.88 -6.29
N LYS A 216 14.92 5.86 -7.18
CA LYS A 216 15.56 7.18 -7.07
C LYS A 216 15.25 7.80 -5.72
N GLN A 217 16.29 8.36 -5.10
CA GLN A 217 16.17 9.04 -3.82
C GLN A 217 15.70 10.48 -4.00
N GLN A 218 15.02 10.98 -2.98
CA GLN A 218 14.72 12.38 -2.82
C GLN A 218 15.30 12.83 -1.48
N LEU A 219 16.43 13.53 -1.52
CA LEU A 219 17.08 14.09 -0.34
C LEU A 219 16.66 15.55 -0.17
N ASN A 220 16.41 15.95 1.08
CA ASN A 220 16.17 17.35 1.42
C ASN A 220 17.49 18.13 1.33
N ALA A 221 17.52 19.18 0.51
CA ALA A 221 18.66 20.07 0.37
C ALA A 221 18.92 20.93 1.63
N GLU A 222 17.89 21.17 2.46
CA GLU A 222 18.01 21.96 3.69
C GLU A 222 18.85 21.25 4.78
N ASP A 223 18.74 19.93 4.88
CA ASP A 223 19.52 19.08 5.80
C ASP A 223 19.81 17.70 5.17
N PRO A 224 20.84 17.62 4.32
CA PRO A 224 21.22 16.40 3.60
C PRO A 224 21.50 15.17 4.46
N GLU A 225 22.27 15.34 5.55
CA GLU A 225 22.75 14.22 6.38
C GLU A 225 21.59 13.59 7.15
N LYS A 226 20.71 14.43 7.72
CA LYS A 226 19.48 13.96 8.35
C LYS A 226 18.57 13.28 7.35
N SER A 227 18.34 13.89 6.19
CA SER A 227 17.47 13.34 5.16
C SER A 227 17.98 11.98 4.65
N TYR A 228 19.29 11.84 4.51
CA TYR A 228 19.92 10.59 4.11
C TYR A 228 19.67 9.46 5.13
N LYS A 229 19.87 9.72 6.42
CA LYS A 229 19.59 8.75 7.49
C LYS A 229 18.11 8.37 7.52
N GLN A 230 17.21 9.35 7.38
CA GLN A 230 15.76 9.12 7.34
C GLN A 230 15.34 8.25 6.16
N VAL A 231 15.82 8.53 4.95
CA VAL A 231 15.51 7.74 3.74
C VAL A 231 16.05 6.31 3.86
N THR A 232 17.24 6.14 4.44
CA THR A 232 17.82 4.81 4.67
C THR A 232 16.98 3.99 5.66
N LEU A 233 16.60 4.58 6.79
CA LEU A 233 15.74 3.91 7.77
C LEU A 233 14.33 3.65 7.22
N PHE A 234 13.78 4.57 6.42
CA PHE A 234 12.51 4.38 5.72
C PHE A 234 12.55 3.13 4.85
N ARG A 235 13.56 2.98 4.00
CA ARG A 235 13.72 1.81 3.13
C ARG A 235 13.93 0.52 3.91
N ARG A 236 14.75 0.52 4.96
CA ARG A 236 14.98 -0.65 5.82
C ARG A 236 13.71 -1.09 6.57
N ARG A 237 12.93 -0.15 7.12
CA ARG A 237 11.69 -0.48 7.83
C ARG A 237 10.62 -1.04 6.89
N TRP A 238 10.44 -0.44 5.71
CA TRP A 238 9.52 -0.97 4.70
C TRP A 238 9.98 -2.31 4.14
N SER A 239 11.27 -2.49 3.91
CA SER A 239 11.86 -3.78 3.51
C SER A 239 11.57 -4.89 4.53
N LEU A 240 11.76 -4.61 5.81
CA LEU A 240 11.43 -5.57 6.89
C LEU A 240 9.93 -5.87 6.93
N PHE A 241 9.09 -4.85 6.75
CA PHE A 241 7.64 -5.04 6.70
C PHE A 241 7.19 -5.89 5.52
N LEU A 242 7.83 -5.78 4.34
CA LEU A 242 7.54 -6.67 3.21
C LEU A 242 7.91 -8.12 3.53
N LEU A 243 9.07 -8.36 4.14
CA LEU A 243 9.47 -9.70 4.57
C LEU A 243 8.48 -10.28 5.61
N PHE A 244 8.12 -9.48 6.61
CA PHE A 244 7.11 -9.84 7.62
C PHE A 244 5.77 -10.20 6.97
N THR A 245 5.28 -9.35 6.06
CA THR A 245 4.00 -9.55 5.37
C THR A 245 4.04 -10.79 4.47
N SER A 246 5.13 -10.99 3.73
CA SER A 246 5.35 -12.18 2.89
C SER A 246 5.32 -13.47 3.73
N THR A 247 6.00 -13.45 4.87
CA THR A 247 6.06 -14.59 5.81
C THR A 247 4.68 -14.87 6.42
N LEU A 248 3.95 -13.84 6.80
CA LEU A 248 2.63 -14.00 7.40
C LEU A 248 1.59 -14.48 6.37
N LEU A 249 1.59 -13.93 5.15
CA LEU A 249 0.71 -14.38 4.07
C LEU A 249 1.00 -15.82 3.63
N THR A 250 2.28 -16.23 3.56
CA THR A 250 2.62 -17.61 3.25
C THR A 250 2.12 -18.55 4.35
N MET A 251 2.35 -18.26 5.62
CA MET A 251 1.75 -19.04 6.72
C MET A 251 0.22 -19.12 6.63
N MET A 252 -0.44 -18.00 6.31
CA MET A 252 -1.90 -17.98 6.12
C MET A 252 -2.32 -18.95 5.01
N PHE A 253 -1.69 -18.90 3.84
CA PHE A 253 -2.01 -19.79 2.72
C PHE A 253 -1.66 -21.25 3.01
N SER A 254 -0.62 -21.53 3.79
CA SER A 254 -0.31 -22.88 4.27
C SER A 254 -1.41 -23.42 5.18
N PHE A 255 -1.95 -22.58 6.06
CA PHE A 255 -3.07 -22.94 6.92
C PHE A 255 -4.34 -23.23 6.10
N ILE A 256 -4.65 -22.39 5.10
CA ILE A 256 -5.78 -22.62 4.18
C ILE A 256 -5.57 -23.94 3.40
N GLN A 257 -4.37 -24.20 2.89
CA GLN A 257 -4.07 -25.46 2.20
C GLN A 257 -4.28 -26.67 3.12
N TRP A 258 -3.86 -26.56 4.38
CA TRP A 258 -4.01 -27.63 5.36
C TRP A 258 -5.48 -27.88 5.73
N SER A 259 -6.34 -26.86 5.66
CA SER A 259 -7.76 -27.00 5.99
C SER A 259 -8.51 -27.93 5.03
N TYR A 260 -7.98 -28.19 3.82
CA TYR A 260 -8.56 -29.18 2.90
C TYR A 260 -8.60 -30.60 3.48
N PHE A 261 -7.70 -30.94 4.41
CA PHE A 261 -7.72 -32.21 5.13
C PHE A 261 -8.72 -32.25 6.29
N GLN A 262 -9.30 -31.10 6.67
CA GLN A 262 -10.21 -30.96 7.81
C GLN A 262 -11.45 -30.12 7.44
N PRO A 263 -12.32 -30.59 6.51
CA PRO A 263 -13.44 -29.80 6.01
C PRO A 263 -14.41 -29.32 7.11
N ALA A 264 -14.52 -30.06 8.21
CA ALA A 264 -15.38 -29.72 9.35
C ALA A 264 -15.01 -28.39 10.04
N ASN A 265 -13.78 -27.89 9.83
CA ASN A 265 -13.25 -26.72 10.53
C ASN A 265 -13.18 -25.47 9.63
N GLN A 266 -13.99 -25.40 8.58
CA GLN A 266 -13.91 -24.32 7.59
C GLN A 266 -14.11 -22.91 8.20
N HIS A 267 -14.88 -22.77 9.29
CA HIS A 267 -15.01 -21.51 10.02
C HIS A 267 -13.68 -20.96 10.57
N LEU A 268 -12.74 -21.84 10.97
CA LEU A 268 -11.42 -21.43 11.45
C LEU A 268 -10.61 -20.76 10.34
N VAL A 269 -10.81 -21.15 9.07
CA VAL A 269 -10.18 -20.52 7.91
C VAL A 269 -10.52 -19.03 7.84
N THR A 270 -11.79 -18.70 8.00
CA THR A 270 -12.26 -17.31 8.01
C THR A 270 -11.66 -16.53 9.17
N ILE A 271 -11.71 -17.09 10.40
CA ILE A 271 -11.19 -16.42 11.61
C ILE A 271 -9.67 -16.18 11.49
N VAL A 272 -8.91 -17.20 11.12
CA VAL A 272 -7.44 -17.11 10.96
C VAL A 272 -7.10 -16.11 9.86
N SER A 273 -7.81 -16.12 8.73
CA SER A 273 -7.58 -15.15 7.64
C SER A 273 -7.85 -13.71 8.09
N LEU A 274 -8.91 -13.47 8.87
CA LEU A 274 -9.22 -12.16 9.44
C LEU A 274 -8.16 -11.70 10.45
N VAL A 275 -7.69 -12.60 11.32
CA VAL A 275 -6.63 -12.30 12.30
C VAL A 275 -5.32 -11.93 11.60
N PHE A 276 -4.88 -12.74 10.64
CA PHE A 276 -3.66 -12.48 9.87
C PHE A 276 -3.75 -11.15 9.10
N SER A 277 -4.88 -10.90 8.44
CA SER A 277 -5.14 -9.64 7.75
C SER A 277 -5.14 -8.45 8.72
N GLY A 278 -5.76 -8.60 9.89
CA GLY A 278 -5.79 -7.58 10.94
C GLY A 278 -4.40 -7.24 11.48
N ILE A 279 -3.53 -8.25 11.65
CA ILE A 279 -2.13 -8.06 12.08
C ILE A 279 -1.35 -7.28 11.02
N ILE A 280 -1.42 -7.70 9.74
CA ILE A 280 -0.72 -7.01 8.63
C ILE A 280 -1.18 -5.56 8.54
N MET A 281 -2.49 -5.34 8.60
CA MET A 281 -3.08 -4.01 8.51
C MET A 281 -2.67 -3.11 9.68
N SER A 282 -2.72 -3.63 10.90
CA SER A 282 -2.29 -2.90 12.11
C SER A 282 -0.80 -2.54 12.04
N ALA A 283 0.03 -3.48 11.59
CA ALA A 283 1.46 -3.26 11.38
C ALA A 283 1.73 -2.20 10.30
N ALA A 284 0.96 -2.22 9.19
CA ALA A 284 1.07 -1.22 8.13
C ALA A 284 0.70 0.18 8.60
N ILE A 285 -0.36 0.32 9.40
CA ILE A 285 -0.77 1.59 10.02
C ILE A 285 0.32 2.07 10.99
N ALA A 286 0.76 1.22 11.92
CA ALA A 286 1.80 1.55 12.88
C ALA A 286 3.09 2.00 12.19
N LEU A 287 3.50 1.29 11.14
CA LEU A 287 4.67 1.66 10.34
C LEU A 287 4.49 3.01 9.64
N SER A 288 3.32 3.25 9.05
CA SER A 288 3.00 4.49 8.34
C SER A 288 3.09 5.70 9.26
N PHE A 289 2.52 5.63 10.47
CA PHE A 289 2.53 6.72 11.44
C PHE A 289 3.87 6.89 12.17
N SER A 290 4.61 5.81 12.39
CA SER A 290 5.93 5.87 13.04
C SER A 290 7.07 6.31 12.11
N THR A 291 6.87 6.19 10.79
CA THR A 291 7.94 6.43 9.80
C THR A 291 7.65 7.66 8.94
N GLY A 292 6.40 7.84 8.47
CA GLY A 292 6.06 8.85 7.49
C GLY A 292 6.73 8.64 6.12
N GLN A 293 6.44 9.51 5.16
CA GLN A 293 7.00 9.44 3.83
C GLN A 293 8.47 9.85 3.83
N GLY A 294 9.34 9.03 3.23
CA GLY A 294 10.79 9.26 3.21
C GLY A 294 11.45 9.26 4.59
N GLY A 295 10.77 8.77 5.64
CA GLY A 295 11.29 8.77 7.01
C GLY A 295 11.12 10.11 7.75
N SER A 296 10.26 11.01 7.25
CA SER A 296 10.07 12.37 7.78
C SER A 296 9.73 12.44 9.28
N ARG A 297 9.19 11.35 9.85
CA ARG A 297 8.80 11.27 11.27
C ARG A 297 9.82 10.56 12.14
N ILE A 298 10.91 10.04 11.55
CA ILE A 298 12.02 9.46 12.30
C ILE A 298 12.89 10.59 12.84
N GLN A 299 13.05 10.62 14.16
CA GLN A 299 14.00 11.51 14.82
C GLN A 299 15.41 10.96 14.60
N THR A 300 16.16 11.60 13.71
CA THR A 300 17.58 11.35 13.52
C THR A 300 18.31 12.60 13.97
N GLY A 301 19.23 12.49 14.92
CA GLY A 301 20.10 13.61 15.32
C GLY A 301 20.77 14.20 14.07
N GLY A 302 20.63 15.52 13.89
CA GLY A 302 21.03 16.23 12.68
C GLY A 302 21.46 17.65 13.00
N SER A 303 22.33 18.18 12.14
CA SER A 303 22.92 19.52 12.24
C SER A 303 21.88 20.63 12.02
N ARG A 304 22.25 21.88 12.31
CA ARG A 304 21.37 23.04 12.04
C ARG A 304 21.05 23.10 10.53
N PRO A 305 19.77 23.32 10.15
CA PRO A 305 19.38 23.47 8.75
C PRO A 305 20.18 24.57 8.06
N SER A 306 20.60 24.33 6.82
CA SER A 306 21.17 25.38 5.97
C SER A 306 20.04 26.33 5.53
N ALA A 307 20.03 27.56 6.04
CA ALA A 307 18.96 28.53 5.82
C ALA A 307 18.78 28.95 4.34
N ASP A 308 19.82 28.78 3.51
CA ASP A 308 19.88 29.38 2.16
C ASP A 308 19.54 28.42 1.01
N SER A 309 19.34 27.13 1.30
CA SER A 309 19.10 26.09 0.29
C SER A 309 17.71 25.50 0.42
N ILE A 310 16.94 25.44 -0.67
CA ILE A 310 15.66 24.74 -0.73
C ILE A 310 15.70 23.64 -1.78
N ASN A 311 14.78 22.68 -1.67
CA ASN A 311 14.62 21.66 -2.69
C ASN A 311 14.26 22.30 -4.04
N ARG A 312 14.83 21.74 -5.12
CA ARG A 312 14.42 22.10 -6.48
C ARG A 312 12.92 21.90 -6.66
N ASP A 313 12.30 22.88 -7.30
CA ASP A 313 10.89 22.80 -7.64
C ASP A 313 10.67 21.93 -8.89
N ASP A 314 10.19 20.71 -8.68
CA ASP A 314 9.84 19.78 -9.76
C ASP A 314 8.32 19.67 -9.99
N ASP A 315 7.51 20.63 -9.49
CA ASP A 315 6.03 20.66 -9.62
C ASP A 315 5.53 20.45 -11.06
N ILE A 316 6.26 20.94 -12.06
CA ILE A 316 5.89 20.82 -13.48
C ILE A 316 5.74 19.35 -13.95
N HIS A 317 6.47 18.44 -13.30
CA HIS A 317 6.50 17.01 -13.62
C HIS A 317 5.46 16.19 -12.85
N TRP A 318 4.76 16.78 -11.88
CA TRP A 318 3.75 16.10 -11.07
C TRP A 318 2.33 16.51 -11.50
N LYS A 319 1.73 15.70 -12.38
CA LYS A 319 0.36 15.90 -12.84
C LYS A 319 -0.62 15.58 -11.72
N LEU A 320 -1.54 16.50 -11.46
CA LEU A 320 -2.50 16.44 -10.33
C LEU A 320 -1.82 16.27 -8.96
N GLY A 321 -0.52 16.58 -8.84
CA GLY A 321 0.28 16.41 -7.63
C GLY A 321 0.57 14.95 -7.21
N GLN A 322 0.13 13.94 -7.99
CA GLN A 322 0.34 12.52 -7.67
C GLN A 322 0.99 11.70 -8.79
N ILE A 323 0.78 12.07 -10.06
CA ILE A 323 1.26 11.32 -11.22
C ILE A 323 2.57 11.95 -11.70
N TYR A 324 3.68 11.22 -11.59
CA TYR A 324 4.97 11.70 -12.07
C TYR A 324 5.15 11.42 -13.55
N TYR A 325 5.50 12.46 -14.31
CA TYR A 325 5.74 12.38 -15.75
C TYR A 325 6.92 13.28 -16.13
N ASN A 326 8.09 12.65 -16.32
CA ASN A 326 9.31 13.35 -16.78
C ASN A 326 10.09 12.49 -17.80
N PRO A 327 10.00 12.79 -19.11
CA PRO A 327 10.76 12.08 -20.14
C PRO A 327 12.29 12.19 -19.99
N ASN A 328 12.76 13.27 -19.35
CA ASN A 328 14.19 13.54 -19.16
C ASN A 328 14.76 12.83 -17.93
N ASP A 329 13.93 12.33 -17.01
CA ASP A 329 14.38 11.57 -15.84
C ASP A 329 14.46 10.07 -16.15
N GLN A 330 15.66 9.50 -16.14
CA GLN A 330 15.89 8.08 -16.42
C GLN A 330 15.37 7.15 -15.32
N ALA A 331 15.06 7.67 -14.14
CA ALA A 331 14.50 6.87 -13.06
C ALA A 331 13.12 6.30 -13.44
N LEU A 332 13.00 4.97 -13.34
CA LEU A 332 11.71 4.29 -13.48
C LEU A 332 10.89 4.38 -12.19
N PHE A 333 11.53 4.17 -11.04
CA PHE A 333 10.90 4.17 -9.73
C PHE A 333 11.42 5.33 -8.88
N LEU A 334 10.52 5.98 -8.16
CA LEU A 334 10.83 7.10 -7.28
C LEU A 334 9.81 7.15 -6.13
N GLU A 335 10.10 7.96 -5.12
CA GLU A 335 9.19 8.14 -3.98
C GLU A 335 7.93 8.93 -4.37
N LYS A 336 6.78 8.55 -3.81
CA LYS A 336 5.52 9.29 -3.99
C LYS A 336 5.66 10.70 -3.43
N ARG A 337 5.07 11.65 -4.14
CA ARG A 337 4.98 13.05 -3.70
C ARG A 337 3.94 13.26 -2.60
N PHE A 338 2.77 12.66 -2.77
CA PHE A 338 1.68 12.70 -1.81
C PHE A 338 1.33 11.27 -1.40
N GLY A 339 1.32 10.99 -0.10
CA GLY A 339 1.20 9.62 0.42
C GLY A 339 2.54 8.98 0.78
N ILE A 340 2.46 7.72 1.23
CA ILE A 340 3.63 6.92 1.60
C ILE A 340 3.95 5.89 0.52
N GLY A 341 5.24 5.71 0.25
CA GLY A 341 5.78 4.66 -0.60
C GLY A 341 6.38 5.18 -1.91
N TRP A 342 6.33 4.35 -2.94
CA TRP A 342 6.96 4.59 -4.25
C TRP A 342 5.93 4.64 -5.37
N THR A 343 6.31 5.31 -6.46
CA THR A 343 5.57 5.44 -7.70
C THR A 343 6.50 5.19 -8.88
N VAL A 344 5.93 5.19 -10.08
CA VAL A 344 6.64 5.06 -11.35
C VAL A 344 6.63 6.35 -12.13
N ASN A 345 7.65 6.52 -12.98
CA ASN A 345 7.67 7.58 -13.99
C ASN A 345 6.86 7.16 -15.21
N PHE A 346 5.63 7.67 -15.33
CA PHE A 346 4.69 7.32 -16.41
C PHE A 346 5.12 7.83 -17.80
N ALA A 347 6.20 8.62 -17.88
CA ALA A 347 6.82 8.97 -19.16
C ALA A 347 7.65 7.81 -19.76
N ARG A 348 7.92 6.74 -18.99
CA ARG A 348 8.72 5.58 -19.44
C ARG A 348 7.80 4.46 -19.94
N PRO A 349 8.01 3.92 -21.15
CA PRO A 349 7.26 2.74 -21.61
C PRO A 349 7.36 1.54 -20.66
N ALA A 350 8.52 1.35 -20.03
CA ALA A 350 8.74 0.31 -19.02
C ALA A 350 7.80 0.42 -17.80
N ALA A 351 7.32 1.63 -17.46
CA ALA A 351 6.35 1.81 -16.38
C ALA A 351 5.00 1.19 -16.72
N TRP A 352 4.56 1.32 -17.97
CA TRP A 352 3.31 0.74 -18.46
C TRP A 352 3.40 -0.77 -18.57
N LEU A 353 4.53 -1.30 -19.09
CA LEU A 353 4.78 -2.75 -19.10
C LEU A 353 4.77 -3.32 -17.68
N PHE A 354 5.35 -2.61 -16.72
CA PHE A 354 5.32 -2.99 -15.31
C PHE A 354 3.89 -3.02 -14.74
N VAL A 355 3.11 -1.96 -14.93
CA VAL A 355 1.72 -1.86 -14.43
C VAL A 355 0.83 -2.93 -15.07
N ILE A 356 0.88 -3.07 -16.40
CA ILE A 356 0.13 -4.08 -17.14
C ILE A 356 0.56 -5.48 -16.72
N GLY A 357 1.87 -5.71 -16.58
CA GLY A 357 2.43 -6.98 -16.14
C GLY A 357 1.87 -7.43 -14.78
N ILE A 358 1.83 -6.53 -13.78
CA ILE A 358 1.23 -6.84 -12.48
C ILE A 358 -0.25 -7.21 -12.62
N ILE A 359 -1.02 -6.40 -13.36
CA ILE A 359 -2.47 -6.64 -13.51
C ILE A 359 -2.72 -7.96 -14.23
N ALA A 360 -1.97 -8.22 -15.31
CA ALA A 360 -2.07 -9.42 -16.11
C ALA A 360 -1.69 -10.67 -15.32
N THR A 361 -0.62 -10.65 -14.51
CA THR A 361 -0.24 -11.81 -13.69
C THR A 361 -1.22 -12.03 -12.53
N ALA A 362 -1.66 -10.96 -11.87
CA ALA A 362 -2.60 -11.05 -10.76
C ALA A 362 -3.98 -11.60 -11.19
N ALA A 363 -4.47 -11.22 -12.36
CA ALA A 363 -5.73 -11.72 -12.91
C ALA A 363 -5.54 -13.06 -13.65
N GLY A 364 -4.46 -13.21 -14.41
CA GLY A 364 -4.24 -14.34 -15.30
C GLY A 364 -3.86 -15.64 -14.58
N ILE A 365 -3.05 -15.58 -13.51
CA ILE A 365 -2.62 -16.79 -12.79
C ILE A 365 -3.83 -17.55 -12.21
N PRO A 366 -4.76 -16.93 -11.46
CA PRO A 366 -5.93 -17.64 -10.95
C PRO A 366 -6.81 -18.22 -12.07
N ILE A 367 -7.04 -17.44 -13.14
CA ILE A 367 -7.87 -17.89 -14.27
C ILE A 367 -7.24 -19.12 -14.94
N LEU A 368 -5.95 -19.05 -15.28
CA LEU A 368 -5.24 -20.16 -15.95
C LEU A 368 -5.14 -21.42 -15.10
N LEU A 369 -5.10 -21.29 -13.78
CA LEU A 369 -5.05 -22.44 -12.86
C LEU A 369 -6.42 -23.05 -12.58
N MET A 370 -7.50 -22.32 -12.86
CA MET A 370 -8.89 -22.77 -12.72
C MET A 370 -9.51 -23.27 -14.04
N LEU A 371 -8.79 -23.13 -15.17
CA LEU A 371 -9.08 -23.74 -16.47
C LEU A 371 -8.47 -25.15 -16.56
#